data_AF-A0AAF0ECH4-F1
#
_entry.id   AF-A0AAF0ECH4-F1
#
_cell.length_a   1.000
_cell.length_b   1.000
_cell.length_c   1.000
_cell.angle_alpha   90.00
_cell.angle_beta   90.00
_cell.angle_gamma   90.00
#
_symmetry.space_group_name_H-M   'P 1'
#
loop_
_entity.id
_entity.type
_entity.pdbx_description
1 polymer ?
#
loop_
_entity_poly.entity_id
_entity_poly.type
_entity_poly.pdbx_seq_one_letter_code
_entity_poly.pdbx_strand_id
1 'polypeptide(L)'
;MIDPRPWLTGVGWAAAGMLRVAAMIRASPWSHAMQVPHTNLLQWTSELLNATYQHVDDQTGLLPNAANDPKTFRDAAGTALVTYAAFRLGSMNASLEQYVGHAERAYQTLSTGLDPVSSFTNGLLTVNELNTGVPGPTSTESLSFMILMSAARRDYYAGNVTGAPGPPPGPKPAPPPPPPPPSQAAQGGAARPAAHMPLAWAVAVAAMMFVLVRL
;
A
#
# COMPACT_ATOMS: atom_id res chain seq x y z
N MET A 1 32.15 -18.27 -2.32
CA MET A 1 31.12 -19.24 -2.74
C MET A 1 29.83 -18.49 -3.00
N ILE A 2 29.15 -18.75 -4.11
CA ILE A 2 27.82 -18.21 -4.40
C ILE A 2 26.81 -19.16 -3.73
N ASP A 3 25.91 -18.64 -2.90
CA ASP A 3 24.77 -19.43 -2.40
C ASP A 3 23.82 -19.69 -3.59
N PRO A 4 23.59 -20.94 -4.00
CA PRO A 4 22.77 -21.25 -5.17
C PRO A 4 21.26 -21.16 -4.89
N ARG A 5 20.84 -20.97 -3.63
CA ARG A 5 19.43 -20.93 -3.27
C ARG A 5 18.81 -19.59 -3.66
N PRO A 6 17.55 -19.57 -4.13
CA PRO A 6 16.79 -18.33 -4.28
C PRO A 6 16.37 -17.82 -2.89
N TRP A 7 17.29 -17.10 -2.24
CA TRP A 7 17.07 -16.54 -0.91
C TRP A 7 15.93 -15.51 -0.93
N LEU A 8 14.92 -15.73 -0.07
CA LEU A 8 13.66 -15.00 -0.09
C LEU A 8 13.85 -13.49 0.11
N THR A 9 14.61 -13.08 1.12
CA THR A 9 14.85 -11.66 1.37
C THR A 9 15.56 -11.01 0.17
N GLY A 10 16.46 -11.73 -0.51
CA GLY A 10 17.06 -11.28 -1.78
C GLY A 10 16.04 -11.11 -2.92
N VAL A 11 15.08 -12.02 -3.05
CA VAL A 11 13.96 -11.90 -4.00
C VAL A 11 13.10 -10.67 -3.65
N GLY A 12 12.80 -10.46 -2.37
CA GLY A 12 12.10 -9.27 -1.89
C GLY A 12 12.81 -7.98 -2.25
N TRP A 13 14.13 -7.92 -2.09
CA TRP A 13 14.96 -6.77 -2.49
C TRP A 13 14.88 -6.49 -3.98
N ALA A 14 14.99 -7.52 -4.82
CA ALA A 14 14.88 -7.39 -6.26
C ALA A 14 13.50 -6.85 -6.66
N ALA A 15 12.42 -7.44 -6.14
CA ALA A 15 11.05 -7.01 -6.40
C ALA A 15 10.80 -5.56 -5.95
N ALA A 16 11.14 -5.23 -4.70
CA ALA A 16 10.99 -3.88 -4.16
C ALA A 16 11.82 -2.85 -4.94
N GLY A 17 13.04 -3.20 -5.36
CA GLY A 17 13.91 -2.37 -6.18
C GLY A 17 13.32 -2.10 -7.56
N MET A 18 12.84 -3.13 -8.26
CA MET A 18 12.20 -2.99 -9.57
C MET A 18 10.99 -2.08 -9.52
N LEU A 19 10.13 -2.23 -8.51
CA LEU A 19 8.96 -1.36 -8.32
C LEU A 19 9.35 0.08 -7.98
N ARG A 20 10.43 0.29 -7.21
CA ARG A 20 10.94 1.64 -6.95
C ARG A 20 11.41 2.30 -8.24
N VAL A 21 12.12 1.58 -9.11
CA VAL A 21 12.54 2.09 -10.42
C VAL A 21 11.33 2.37 -11.32
N ALA A 22 10.35 1.49 -11.36
CA ALA A 22 9.11 1.72 -12.10
C ALA A 22 8.40 3.00 -11.63
N ALA A 23 8.29 3.21 -10.31
CA ALA A 23 7.73 4.44 -9.74
C ALA A 23 8.53 5.69 -10.15
N MET A 24 9.86 5.63 -10.14
CA MET A 24 10.72 6.74 -10.60
C MET A 24 10.53 7.04 -12.10
N ILE A 25 10.47 6.01 -12.95
CA ILE A 25 10.18 6.18 -14.38
C ILE A 25 8.85 6.90 -14.55
N ARG A 26 7.81 6.46 -13.85
CA ARG A 26 6.46 7.04 -13.94
C ARG A 26 6.41 8.50 -13.48
N ALA A 27 7.19 8.86 -12.46
CA ALA A 27 7.28 10.23 -11.95
C ALA A 27 8.21 11.14 -12.78
N SER A 28 8.99 10.57 -13.71
CA SER A 28 9.96 11.32 -14.50
C SER A 28 9.36 11.94 -15.78
N PRO A 29 10.00 12.99 -16.36
CA PRO A 29 9.64 13.51 -17.68
C PRO A 29 9.76 12.49 -18.81
N TRP A 30 10.51 11.41 -18.61
CA TRP A 30 10.74 10.36 -19.61
C TRP A 30 9.74 9.21 -19.53
N SER A 31 8.69 9.31 -18.69
CA SER A 31 7.70 8.24 -18.50
C SER A 31 7.11 7.72 -19.81
N HIS A 32 6.88 8.59 -20.81
CA HIS A 32 6.42 8.19 -22.13
C HIS A 32 7.47 7.42 -22.93
N ALA A 33 8.74 7.84 -22.89
CA ALA A 33 9.84 7.18 -23.60
C ALA A 33 10.25 5.85 -22.95
N MET A 34 10.04 5.71 -21.64
CA MET A 34 10.43 4.54 -20.86
C MET A 34 9.26 3.60 -20.53
N GLN A 35 8.18 3.64 -21.32
CA GLN A 35 7.01 2.76 -21.13
C GLN A 35 7.38 1.27 -21.17
N VAL A 36 8.22 0.85 -22.13
CA VAL A 36 8.62 -0.56 -22.25
C VAL A 36 9.43 -1.03 -21.03
N PRO A 37 10.51 -0.35 -20.61
CA PRO A 37 11.21 -0.69 -19.36
C PRO A 37 10.29 -0.71 -18.14
N HIS A 38 9.38 0.26 -18.00
CA HIS A 38 8.42 0.30 -16.91
C HIS A 38 7.55 -0.96 -16.88
N THR A 39 6.94 -1.34 -18.00
CA THR A 39 6.11 -2.53 -18.11
C THR A 39 6.90 -3.81 -17.82
N ASN A 40 8.14 -3.91 -18.32
CA ASN A 40 9.00 -5.07 -18.04
C ASN A 40 9.29 -5.22 -16.54
N LEU A 41 9.55 -4.12 -15.83
CA LEU A 41 9.80 -4.15 -14.38
C LEU A 41 8.57 -4.66 -13.60
N LEU A 42 7.36 -4.25 -13.98
CA LEU A 42 6.13 -4.76 -13.36
C LEU A 42 5.94 -6.25 -13.65
N GLN A 43 6.19 -6.66 -14.89
CA GLN A 43 6.04 -8.06 -15.31
C GLN A 43 7.05 -8.98 -14.62
N TRP A 44 8.33 -8.64 -14.59
CA TRP A 44 9.34 -9.42 -13.88
C TRP A 44 9.08 -9.47 -12.38
N THR A 45 8.56 -8.39 -11.80
CA THR A 45 8.12 -8.41 -10.40
C THR A 45 6.97 -9.40 -10.22
N SER A 46 5.97 -9.38 -11.11
CA SER A 46 4.86 -10.35 -11.09
C SER A 46 5.37 -11.80 -11.20
N GLU A 47 6.36 -12.07 -12.04
CA GLU A 47 6.95 -13.40 -12.20
C GLU A 47 7.67 -13.87 -10.93
N LEU A 48 8.44 -12.99 -10.27
CA LEU A 48 9.07 -13.29 -8.99
C LEU A 48 8.04 -13.59 -7.90
N LEU A 49 6.99 -12.75 -7.79
CA LEU A 49 5.91 -12.96 -6.83
C LEU A 49 5.18 -14.27 -7.11
N ASN A 50 4.87 -14.56 -8.38
CA ASN A 50 4.24 -15.80 -8.78
C ASN A 50 5.04 -17.02 -8.33
N ALA A 51 6.35 -17.06 -8.62
CA ALA A 51 7.21 -18.17 -8.23
C ALA A 51 7.32 -18.31 -6.70
N THR A 52 7.39 -17.18 -5.98
CA THR A 52 7.53 -17.17 -4.52
C THR A 52 6.26 -17.66 -3.82
N TYR A 53 5.09 -17.19 -4.27
CA TYR A 53 3.80 -17.56 -3.67
C TYR A 53 3.38 -19.01 -3.96
N GLN A 54 4.05 -19.75 -4.86
CA GLN A 54 3.81 -21.20 -5.03
C GLN A 54 4.12 -22.02 -3.77
N HIS A 55 4.94 -21.49 -2.88
CA HIS A 55 5.40 -22.17 -1.66
C HIS A 55 4.94 -21.46 -0.37
N VAL A 56 3.94 -20.58 -0.49
CA VAL A 56 3.37 -19.86 0.66
C VAL A 56 2.66 -20.81 1.61
N ASP A 57 2.76 -20.49 2.90
CA ASP A 57 1.93 -21.09 3.93
C ASP A 57 0.53 -20.45 3.87
N ASP A 58 -0.49 -21.18 3.44
CA ASP A 58 -1.81 -20.61 3.19
C ASP A 58 -2.52 -20.13 4.48
N GLN A 59 -2.13 -20.67 5.62
CA GLN A 59 -2.70 -20.32 6.92
C GLN A 59 -2.13 -18.99 7.44
N THR A 60 -0.82 -18.80 7.30
CA THR A 60 -0.11 -17.64 7.89
C THR A 60 0.26 -16.58 6.86
N GLY A 61 0.28 -16.92 5.56
CA GLY A 61 0.84 -16.10 4.49
C GLY A 61 2.36 -16.02 4.49
N LEU A 62 3.04 -16.72 5.40
CA LEU A 62 4.50 -16.67 5.50
C LEU A 62 5.18 -17.48 4.40
N LEU A 63 6.36 -17.01 3.99
CA LEU A 63 7.14 -17.60 2.90
C LEU A 63 8.40 -18.28 3.43
N PRO A 64 8.85 -19.38 2.79
CA PRO A 64 10.08 -20.07 3.16
C PRO A 64 11.32 -19.22 2.84
N ASN A 65 12.35 -19.28 3.68
CA ASN A 65 13.63 -18.57 3.51
C ASN A 65 14.33 -18.90 2.17
N ALA A 66 14.24 -20.14 1.70
CA ALA A 66 14.53 -20.45 0.31
C ALA A 66 13.20 -20.47 -0.45
N ALA A 67 13.02 -19.54 -1.40
CA ALA A 67 11.74 -19.29 -2.05
C ALA A 67 11.18 -20.51 -2.80
N ASN A 68 12.02 -21.49 -3.13
CA ASN A 68 11.65 -22.73 -3.83
C ASN A 68 11.66 -23.99 -2.94
N ASP A 69 11.94 -23.87 -1.64
CA ASP A 69 11.99 -25.01 -0.73
C ASP A 69 11.12 -24.77 0.51
N PRO A 70 9.90 -25.33 0.56
CA PRO A 70 8.97 -25.13 1.66
C PRO A 70 9.44 -25.77 2.97
N LYS A 71 10.52 -26.58 2.97
CA LYS A 71 11.09 -27.20 4.18
C LYS A 71 11.98 -26.25 4.96
N THR A 72 12.39 -25.14 4.36
CA THR A 72 13.13 -24.10 5.09
C THR A 72 12.21 -23.35 6.04
N PHE A 73 12.80 -22.74 7.08
CA PHE A 73 12.03 -21.95 8.04
C PHE A 73 11.29 -20.80 7.34
N ARG A 74 10.17 -20.38 7.94
CA ARG A 74 9.39 -19.24 7.45
C ARG A 74 10.11 -17.95 7.83
N ASP A 75 10.54 -17.18 6.82
CA ASP A 75 11.30 -15.95 7.01
C ASP A 75 10.36 -14.74 7.05
N ALA A 76 10.13 -14.20 8.25
CA ALA A 76 9.31 -13.03 8.47
C ALA A 76 9.86 -11.77 7.78
N ALA A 77 11.18 -11.62 7.68
CA ALA A 77 11.81 -10.46 7.06
C ALA A 77 11.55 -10.45 5.54
N GLY A 78 11.92 -11.54 4.87
CA GLY A 78 11.69 -11.69 3.44
C GLY A 78 10.20 -11.67 3.09
N THR A 79 9.36 -12.29 3.92
CA THR A 79 7.91 -12.22 3.76
C THR A 79 7.41 -10.78 3.83
N ALA A 80 7.84 -9.97 4.80
CA ALA A 80 7.41 -8.58 4.91
C ALA A 80 7.77 -7.76 3.65
N LEU A 81 8.95 -7.97 3.08
CA LEU A 81 9.38 -7.24 1.89
C LEU A 81 8.69 -7.72 0.60
N VAL A 82 8.45 -9.02 0.46
CA VAL A 82 7.64 -9.59 -0.63
C VAL A 82 6.19 -9.10 -0.54
N THR A 83 5.65 -9.03 0.67
CA THR A 83 4.31 -8.48 0.96
C THR A 83 4.23 -6.99 0.58
N TYR A 84 5.24 -6.20 0.94
CA TYR A 84 5.38 -4.81 0.48
C TYR A 84 5.32 -4.72 -1.06
N ALA A 85 6.07 -5.57 -1.75
CA ALA A 85 6.11 -5.57 -3.21
C ALA A 85 4.76 -5.96 -3.83
N ALA A 86 4.04 -6.93 -3.25
CA ALA A 86 2.71 -7.32 -3.71
C ALA A 86 1.69 -6.17 -3.62
N PHE A 87 1.64 -5.45 -2.49
CA PHE A 87 0.77 -4.28 -2.35
C PHE A 87 1.15 -3.18 -3.35
N ARG A 88 2.44 -2.88 -3.51
CA ARG A 88 2.91 -1.86 -4.47
C ARG A 88 2.64 -2.25 -5.93
N LEU A 89 2.78 -3.53 -6.28
CA LEU A 89 2.49 -4.01 -7.64
C LEU A 89 1.00 -3.85 -7.97
N GLY A 90 0.11 -4.32 -7.08
CA GLY A 90 -1.34 -4.15 -7.25
C GLY A 90 -1.76 -2.67 -7.30
N SER A 91 -1.09 -1.81 -6.55
CA SER A 91 -1.26 -0.35 -6.63
C SER A 91 -0.86 0.23 -7.99
N MET A 92 0.22 -0.25 -8.59
CA MET A 92 0.71 0.28 -9.87
C MET A 92 -0.08 -0.27 -11.07
N ASN A 93 -0.61 -1.48 -10.96
CA ASN A 93 -1.39 -2.12 -12.00
C ASN A 93 -2.45 -3.06 -11.40
N ALA A 94 -3.71 -2.66 -11.47
CA ALA A 94 -4.84 -3.43 -10.95
C ALA A 94 -4.97 -4.82 -11.61
N SER A 95 -4.50 -5.01 -12.85
CA SER A 95 -4.49 -6.34 -13.49
C SER A 95 -3.45 -7.31 -12.89
N LEU A 96 -2.58 -6.84 -11.99
CA LEU A 96 -1.56 -7.63 -11.29
C LEU A 96 -1.81 -7.71 -9.77
N GLU A 97 -3.05 -7.52 -9.34
CA GLU A 97 -3.43 -7.52 -7.93
C GLU A 97 -3.65 -8.91 -7.32
N GLN A 98 -3.51 -10.00 -8.10
CA GLN A 98 -3.78 -11.36 -7.63
C GLN A 98 -3.01 -11.78 -6.37
N TYR A 99 -1.88 -11.13 -6.07
CA TYR A 99 -1.05 -11.43 -4.90
C TYR A 99 -1.52 -10.75 -3.62
N VAL A 100 -2.43 -9.78 -3.70
CA VAL A 100 -2.89 -8.98 -2.55
C VAL A 100 -3.54 -9.85 -1.48
N GLY A 101 -4.25 -10.92 -1.85
CA GLY A 101 -4.84 -11.85 -0.89
C GLY A 101 -3.81 -12.59 -0.04
N HIS A 102 -2.68 -13.00 -0.63
CA HIS A 102 -1.56 -13.61 0.12
C HIS A 102 -0.85 -12.56 0.98
N ALA A 103 -0.63 -11.37 0.43
CA ALA A 103 -0.01 -10.24 1.12
C ALA A 103 -0.79 -9.83 2.38
N GLU A 104 -2.12 -9.84 2.30
CA GLU A 104 -2.99 -9.49 3.43
C GLU A 104 -2.89 -10.52 4.56
N ARG A 105 -2.84 -11.82 4.24
CA ARG A 105 -2.63 -12.88 5.25
C ARG A 105 -1.28 -12.72 5.95
N ALA A 106 -0.22 -12.49 5.18
CA ALA A 106 1.11 -12.25 5.73
C ALA A 106 1.13 -11.03 6.66
N TYR A 107 0.51 -9.92 6.24
CA TYR A 107 0.39 -8.71 7.05
C TYR A 107 -0.33 -8.98 8.37
N GLN A 108 -1.45 -9.71 8.36
CA GLN A 108 -2.21 -10.03 9.57
C GLN A 108 -1.38 -10.84 10.56
N THR A 109 -0.67 -11.87 10.08
CA THR A 109 0.26 -12.65 10.91
C THR A 109 1.36 -11.78 11.49
N LEU A 110 2.08 -11.05 10.64
CA LEU A 110 3.27 -10.30 11.04
C LEU A 110 2.95 -9.09 11.94
N SER A 111 1.84 -8.40 11.69
CA SER A 111 1.44 -7.21 12.48
C SER A 111 1.07 -7.53 13.93
N THR A 112 0.68 -8.77 14.22
CA THR A 112 0.44 -9.29 15.58
C THR A 112 1.67 -9.98 16.18
N GLY A 113 2.77 -10.01 15.42
CA GLY A 113 3.95 -10.82 15.69
C GLY A 113 5.05 -10.13 16.49
N LEU A 114 4.85 -8.88 16.92
CA LEU A 114 5.84 -8.08 17.65
C LEU A 114 5.43 -7.90 19.12
N ASP A 115 6.40 -7.97 20.02
CA ASP A 115 6.25 -7.61 21.42
C ASP A 115 6.30 -6.06 21.63
N PRO A 116 6.06 -5.55 22.84
CA PRO A 116 6.08 -4.10 23.12
C PRO A 116 7.42 -3.40 22.85
N VAL A 117 8.53 -4.14 22.76
CA VAL A 117 9.86 -3.60 22.45
C VAL A 117 10.27 -3.83 20.99
N SER A 118 9.31 -4.22 20.14
CA SER A 118 9.51 -4.48 18.70
C SER A 118 10.44 -5.66 18.41
N SER A 119 10.39 -6.72 19.22
CA SER A 119 10.97 -8.02 18.88
C SER A 119 9.91 -8.97 18.34
N PHE A 120 10.24 -9.72 17.29
CA PHE A 120 9.41 -10.83 16.82
C PHE A 120 9.26 -11.89 17.92
N THR A 121 8.04 -12.40 18.02
CA THR A 121 7.62 -13.41 19.00
C THR A 121 6.75 -14.47 18.31
N ASN A 122 6.11 -15.34 19.08
CA ASN A 122 5.16 -16.36 18.59
C ASN A 122 5.77 -17.34 17.56
N GLY A 123 7.08 -17.59 17.65
CA GLY A 123 7.78 -18.48 16.72
C GLY A 123 8.04 -17.88 15.34
N LEU A 124 7.81 -16.57 15.15
CA LEU A 124 8.24 -15.88 13.95
C LEU A 124 9.76 -15.77 13.94
N LEU A 125 10.36 -16.22 12.84
CA LEU A 125 11.80 -16.22 12.64
C LEU A 125 12.14 -15.24 11.53
N THR A 126 13.22 -14.50 11.70
CA THR A 126 13.81 -13.70 10.62
C THR A 126 15.00 -14.43 10.04
N VAL A 127 15.45 -14.06 8.86
CA VAL A 127 16.78 -14.45 8.41
C VAL A 127 17.87 -13.83 9.31
N ASN A 128 18.99 -14.53 9.51
CA ASN A 128 20.23 -13.94 10.04
C ASN A 128 21.03 -13.31 8.89
N GLU A 129 21.29 -12.01 8.93
CA GLU A 129 21.93 -11.27 7.83
C GLU A 129 23.39 -11.69 7.60
N LEU A 130 24.07 -12.19 8.63
CA LEU A 130 25.45 -12.66 8.54
C LEU A 130 25.53 -14.11 8.05
N ASN A 131 24.43 -14.85 8.15
CA ASN A 131 24.31 -16.23 7.68
C ASN A 131 22.87 -16.52 7.26
N THR A 132 22.58 -16.26 5.98
CA THR A 132 21.23 -16.36 5.42
C THR A 132 20.65 -17.78 5.37
N GLY A 133 21.43 -18.80 5.77
CA GLY A 133 20.96 -20.17 5.95
C GLY A 133 20.35 -20.44 7.32
N VAL A 134 20.50 -19.54 8.29
CA VAL A 134 20.15 -19.75 9.70
C VAL A 134 19.08 -18.74 10.13
N PRO A 135 18.08 -19.16 10.93
CA PRO A 135 17.11 -18.23 11.49
C PRO A 135 17.75 -17.33 12.56
N GLY A 136 17.30 -16.08 12.60
CA GLY A 136 17.56 -15.08 13.64
C GLY A 136 16.26 -14.68 14.34
N PRO A 137 16.37 -14.03 15.51
CA PRO A 137 15.19 -13.65 16.30
C PRO A 137 14.50 -12.40 15.74
N THR A 138 15.23 -11.31 15.52
CA THR A 138 14.74 -10.04 14.98
C THR A 138 15.95 -9.24 14.49
N SER A 139 15.72 -8.39 13.49
CA SER A 139 16.75 -7.50 12.98
C SER A 139 16.21 -6.13 12.61
N THR A 140 17.09 -5.13 12.55
CA THR A 140 16.73 -3.79 12.09
C THR A 140 16.19 -3.82 10.65
N GLU A 141 16.69 -4.72 9.82
CA GLU A 141 16.22 -4.91 8.45
C GLU A 141 14.75 -5.38 8.43
N SER A 142 14.44 -6.43 9.18
CA SER A 142 13.08 -6.98 9.27
C SER A 142 12.05 -5.96 9.81
N LEU A 143 12.40 -5.17 10.83
CA LEU A 143 11.55 -4.10 11.35
C LEU A 143 11.35 -2.96 10.33
N SER A 144 12.38 -2.65 9.55
CA SER A 144 12.25 -1.66 8.47
C SER A 144 11.28 -2.15 7.39
N PHE A 145 11.32 -3.45 7.06
CA PHE A 145 10.39 -4.04 6.10
C PHE A 145 8.95 -4.08 6.64
N MET A 146 8.76 -4.30 7.94
CA MET A 146 7.43 -4.18 8.58
C MET A 146 6.83 -2.79 8.38
N ILE A 147 7.64 -1.73 8.53
CA ILE A 147 7.21 -0.34 8.30
C ILE A 147 6.86 -0.13 6.83
N LEU A 148 7.73 -0.58 5.91
CA LEU A 148 7.47 -0.48 4.46
C LEU A 148 6.18 -1.20 4.06
N MET A 149 6.01 -2.44 4.50
CA MET A 149 4.82 -3.26 4.28
C MET A 149 3.56 -2.55 4.76
N SER A 150 3.57 -2.04 6.00
CA SER A 150 2.44 -1.34 6.60
C SER A 150 2.07 -0.07 5.81
N ALA A 151 3.07 0.69 5.37
CA ALA A 151 2.86 1.87 4.54
C ALA A 151 2.29 1.51 3.16
N ALA A 152 2.82 0.48 2.50
CA ALA A 152 2.33 0.03 1.20
C ALA A 152 0.90 -0.49 1.27
N ARG A 153 0.55 -1.27 2.29
CA ARG A 153 -0.82 -1.74 2.53
C ARG A 153 -1.79 -0.57 2.71
N ARG A 154 -1.43 0.39 3.57
CA ARG A 154 -2.24 1.59 3.79
C ARG A 154 -2.47 2.35 2.48
N ASP A 155 -1.41 2.55 1.70
CA ASP A 155 -1.49 3.27 0.43
C ASP A 155 -2.33 2.52 -0.62
N TYR A 156 -2.22 1.18 -0.68
CA TYR A 156 -3.02 0.33 -1.57
C TYR A 156 -4.52 0.49 -1.31
N TYR A 157 -4.96 0.30 -0.07
CA TYR A 157 -6.38 0.42 0.29
C TYR A 157 -6.92 1.85 0.23
N ALA A 158 -6.07 2.86 0.41
CA ALA A 158 -6.44 4.26 0.25
C ALA A 158 -6.52 4.69 -1.24
N GLY A 159 -6.14 3.82 -2.18
CA GLY A 159 -5.99 4.21 -3.59
C GLY A 159 -4.94 5.29 -3.81
N ASN A 160 -3.95 5.40 -2.92
CA ASN A 160 -2.88 6.39 -3.02
C ASN A 160 -1.77 5.90 -3.96
N VAL A 161 -2.12 5.81 -5.25
CA VAL A 161 -1.32 5.16 -6.31
C VAL A 161 -0.34 6.10 -7.03
N THR A 162 -0.10 7.31 -6.52
CA THR A 162 0.78 8.29 -7.18
C THR A 162 2.04 8.56 -6.39
N GLY A 163 3.21 8.36 -7.01
CA GLY A 163 4.48 8.77 -6.46
C GLY A 163 4.53 10.29 -6.23
N ALA A 164 5.04 10.68 -5.05
CA ALA A 164 5.45 12.03 -4.61
C ALA A 164 4.42 13.05 -4.06
N PRO A 165 3.16 13.24 -4.51
CA PRO A 165 2.18 13.86 -3.64
C PRO A 165 1.72 12.76 -2.67
N GLY A 166 1.89 13.00 -1.37
CA GLY A 166 1.47 12.07 -0.32
C GLY A 166 -0.02 11.71 -0.39
N PRO A 167 -0.55 11.00 0.62
CA PRO A 167 -1.97 10.63 0.64
C PRO A 167 -2.85 11.84 0.30
N PRO A 168 -3.93 11.65 -0.48
CA PRO A 168 -4.88 12.73 -0.72
C PRO A 168 -5.26 13.32 0.65
N PRO A 169 -5.36 14.66 0.78
CA PRO A 169 -5.72 15.25 2.06
C PRO A 169 -6.99 14.56 2.54
N GLY A 170 -6.90 13.94 3.72
CA GLY A 170 -8.06 13.35 4.37
C GLY A 170 -9.20 14.38 4.43
N PRO A 171 -10.45 13.93 4.62
CA PRO A 171 -11.57 14.84 4.69
C PRO A 171 -11.25 15.99 5.67
N LYS A 172 -11.30 17.22 5.16
CA LYS A 172 -11.05 18.45 5.93
C LYS A 172 -11.84 18.33 7.24
N PRO A 173 -11.22 18.53 8.43
CA PRO A 173 -11.96 18.54 9.68
C PRO A 173 -13.16 19.47 9.51
N ALA A 174 -14.34 18.97 9.86
CA ALA A 174 -15.54 19.78 9.85
C ALA A 174 -15.25 21.09 10.62
N PRO A 175 -15.66 22.25 10.10
CA PRO A 175 -15.52 23.49 10.86
C PRO A 175 -16.16 23.29 12.23
N PRO A 176 -15.56 23.82 13.31
CA PRO A 176 -16.15 23.70 14.63
C PRO A 176 -17.59 24.20 14.57
N PRO A 177 -18.53 23.54 15.27
CA PRO A 177 -19.91 23.98 15.29
C PRO A 177 -19.95 25.45 15.70
N PRO A 178 -20.80 26.28 15.05
CA PRO A 178 -20.92 27.67 15.45
C PRO A 178 -21.25 27.73 16.94
N PRO A 179 -20.72 28.72 17.68
CA PRO A 179 -21.03 28.86 19.09
C PRO A 179 -22.56 28.93 19.27
N PRO A 180 -23.10 28.31 20.33
CA PRO A 180 -24.53 28.33 20.57
C PRO A 180 -25.01 29.79 20.60
N PRO A 181 -26.15 30.10 19.96
CA PRO A 181 -26.67 31.46 19.98
C PRO A 181 -26.89 31.89 21.43
N PRO A 182 -26.60 33.17 21.78
CA PRO A 182 -26.81 33.66 23.13
C PRO A 182 -28.26 33.45 23.53
N SER A 183 -28.47 32.90 24.74
CA SER A 183 -29.79 32.62 25.29
C SER A 183 -30.60 33.90 25.37
N GLN A 184 -31.52 34.09 24.42
CA GLN A 184 -32.53 35.13 24.52
C GLN A 184 -33.62 34.65 25.46
N ALA A 185 -33.59 35.21 26.67
CA ALA A 185 -34.70 35.17 27.60
C ALA A 185 -35.94 35.81 26.96
N ALA A 186 -37.07 35.10 27.09
CA ALA A 186 -38.45 35.56 27.15
C ALA A 186 -38.85 36.88 26.46
N GLN A 187 -39.65 36.76 25.41
CA GLN A 187 -40.82 37.60 25.05
C GLN A 187 -41.54 36.88 23.90
N GLY A 188 -42.78 36.39 24.06
CA GLY A 188 -44.01 37.21 23.98
C GLY A 188 -44.59 37.06 22.57
N GLY A 189 -45.65 36.26 22.41
CA GLY A 189 -46.09 35.73 21.11
C GLY A 189 -46.84 36.69 20.18
N ALA A 190 -46.93 36.30 18.91
CA ALA A 190 -48.10 36.48 18.02
C ALA A 190 -47.91 35.76 16.67
N ALA A 191 -48.96 35.04 16.27
CA ALA A 191 -49.45 34.59 14.96
C ALA A 191 -48.53 34.48 13.70
N ARG A 192 -48.71 33.35 13.00
CA ARG A 192 -48.31 33.08 11.60
C ARG A 192 -49.04 34.00 10.61
N PRO A 193 -48.45 34.22 9.43
CA PRO A 193 -49.06 33.63 8.23
C PRO A 193 -48.04 32.99 7.27
N ALA A 194 -48.60 32.21 6.34
CA ALA A 194 -47.93 31.38 5.35
C ALA A 194 -47.56 32.12 4.04
N ALA A 195 -46.83 31.39 3.19
CA ALA A 195 -46.42 31.68 1.80
C ALA A 195 -45.19 32.62 1.69
N HIS A 196 -44.22 32.45 0.78
CA HIS A 196 -44.27 32.08 -0.63
C HIS A 196 -42.92 31.49 -1.09
N MET A 197 -42.93 30.50 -1.99
CA MET A 197 -41.77 30.09 -2.81
C MET A 197 -41.61 31.06 -3.99
N PRO A 198 -40.40 31.56 -4.30
CA PRO A 198 -40.07 32.06 -5.62
C PRO A 198 -39.25 31.02 -6.41
N LEU A 199 -39.78 30.75 -7.59
CA LEU A 199 -39.27 29.95 -8.68
C LEU A 199 -38.08 30.67 -9.32
N ALA A 200 -36.85 30.17 -9.16
CA ALA A 200 -35.70 30.66 -9.93
C ALA A 200 -34.54 29.65 -9.98
N TRP A 201 -34.41 29.02 -11.15
CA TRP A 201 -33.15 28.59 -11.79
C TRP A 201 -32.50 27.27 -11.34
N ALA A 202 -33.24 26.19 -11.58
CA ALA A 202 -32.66 24.94 -12.05
C ALA A 202 -32.24 25.05 -13.53
N VAL A 203 -31.10 25.68 -13.84
CA VAL A 203 -30.34 25.51 -15.12
C VAL A 203 -28.87 25.91 -14.89
N ALA A 204 -28.00 24.95 -14.54
CA ALA A 204 -26.54 25.09 -14.69
C ALA A 204 -25.85 23.71 -14.75
N VAL A 205 -26.50 22.77 -15.44
CA VAL A 205 -25.87 21.56 -15.97
C VAL A 205 -26.02 21.68 -17.49
N ALA A 206 -24.90 21.58 -18.21
CA ALA A 206 -24.74 21.69 -19.67
C ALA A 206 -24.43 23.09 -20.26
N ALA A 207 -23.14 23.46 -20.22
CA ALA A 207 -22.45 24.21 -21.27
C ALA A 207 -21.00 23.68 -21.32
N MET A 208 -20.74 22.49 -21.89
CA MET A 208 -20.42 22.26 -23.31
C MET A 208 -19.34 23.23 -23.80
N MET A 209 -18.08 22.79 -23.78
CA MET A 209 -17.37 22.31 -24.99
C MET A 209 -17.54 23.24 -26.18
N PHE A 210 -16.51 24.06 -26.43
CA PHE A 210 -15.93 24.48 -27.71
C PHE A 210 -15.13 25.77 -27.45
N VAL A 211 -14.06 26.01 -28.24
CA VAL A 211 -13.17 27.21 -28.27
C VAL A 211 -11.91 27.06 -27.37
N LEU A 212 -10.66 27.11 -27.85
CA LEU A 212 -10.10 27.37 -29.18
C LEU A 212 -8.66 26.82 -29.29
N VAL A 213 -8.31 26.43 -30.50
CA VAL A 213 -6.95 26.20 -31.04
C VAL A 213 -6.26 27.55 -31.32
N ARG A 214 -4.91 27.55 -31.25
CA ARG A 214 -3.91 28.59 -31.59
C ARG A 214 -3.51 29.58 -30.48
N LEU A 215 -2.28 29.39 -29.97
CA LEU A 215 -1.08 30.08 -30.45
C LEU A 215 0.11 29.11 -30.39
#